data_AF-A0A7S4DZX1-F1
#
_entry.id   AF-A0A7S4DZX1-F1
#
_cell.length_a   1.000
_cell.length_b   1.000
_cell.length_c   1.000
_cell.angle_alpha   90.00
_cell.angle_beta   90.00
_cell.angle_gamma   90.00
#
_symmetry.space_group_name_H-M   'P 1'
#
loop_
_entity.id
_entity.type
_entity.pdbx_description
1 polymer ?
#
loop_
_entity_poly.entity_id
_entity_poly.type
_entity_poly.pdbx_seq_one_letter_code
_entity_poly.pdbx_strand_id
1 'polypeptide(L)'
;LDLEKLNTFLSDLLENYRGSLFRAKGVLSIQDMGRKFAFQAVHSMFGGERLDEWGAEEKRVSLMVFIGRNLPRQEIETGARECVVTELPEREKKERQKWMFGSGHGFKA
;
A
#
# COMPACT_ATOMS: atom_id res chain seq x y z
N LEU A 1 0.44 4.40 -2.79
CA LEU A 1 -1.01 4.24 -3.01
C LEU A 1 -1.68 5.56 -2.74
N ASP A 2 -2.72 5.86 -3.50
CA ASP A 2 -3.60 7.00 -3.28
C ASP A 2 -4.59 6.63 -2.16
N LEU A 3 -4.69 7.47 -1.13
CA LEU A 3 -5.51 7.19 0.05
C LEU A 3 -7.01 7.33 -0.25
N GLU A 4 -7.39 8.28 -1.12
CA GLU A 4 -8.80 8.52 -1.46
C GLU A 4 -9.33 7.37 -2.33
N LYS A 5 -8.58 6.99 -3.37
CA LYS A 5 -8.94 5.83 -4.21
C LYS A 5 -9.04 4.55 -3.40
N LEU A 6 -8.09 4.34 -2.48
CA LEU A 6 -8.10 3.22 -1.57
C LEU A 6 -9.36 3.19 -0.70
N ASN A 7 -9.74 4.33 -0.11
CA ASN A 7 -10.89 4.41 0.77
C ASN A 7 -12.20 4.12 0.02
N THR A 8 -12.34 4.65 -1.20
CA THR A 8 -13.47 4.33 -2.08
C THR A 8 -13.51 2.85 -2.43
N PHE A 9 -12.40 2.29 -2.92
CA PHE A 9 -12.30 0.86 -3.25
C PHE A 9 -12.66 -0.04 -2.06
N LEU A 10 -12.12 0.23 -0.87
CA LEU A 10 -12.42 -0.56 0.32
C LEU A 10 -13.88 -0.39 0.78
N SER A 11 -14.46 0.80 0.63
CA SER A 11 -15.86 1.05 0.98
C SER A 11 -16.80 0.25 0.07
N ASP A 12 -16.57 0.28 -1.24
CA ASP A 12 -17.34 -0.48 -2.22
C ASP A 12 -17.19 -1.99 -2.01
N LEU A 13 -15.96 -2.45 -1.76
CA LEU A 13 -15.69 -3.86 -1.46
C LEU A 13 -16.39 -4.31 -0.18
N LEU A 14 -16.34 -3.50 0.87
CA LEU A 14 -17.02 -3.80 2.12
C LEU A 14 -18.53 -3.85 1.88
N GLU A 15 -19.11 -2.91 1.15
CA GLU A 15 -20.55 -2.85 0.86
C GLU A 15 -21.04 -4.04 0.02
N ASN A 16 -20.38 -4.32 -1.10
CA ASN A 16 -20.76 -5.39 -2.01
C ASN A 16 -20.56 -6.79 -1.41
N TYR A 17 -19.59 -6.95 -0.51
CA TYR A 17 -19.24 -8.25 0.08
C TYR A 17 -19.45 -8.33 1.59
N ARG A 18 -20.29 -7.49 2.22
CA ARG A 18 -20.49 -7.47 3.70
C ARG A 18 -20.73 -8.85 4.32
N GLY A 19 -21.47 -9.73 3.64
CA GLY A 19 -21.79 -11.09 4.13
C GLY A 19 -20.72 -12.15 3.87
N SER A 20 -19.76 -11.84 3.01
CA SER A 20 -18.73 -12.76 2.51
C SER A 20 -17.32 -12.37 2.92
N LEU A 21 -17.06 -11.08 3.14
CA LEU A 21 -15.79 -10.52 3.61
C LEU A 21 -15.79 -10.46 5.13
N PHE A 22 -14.96 -11.28 5.76
CA PHE A 22 -14.89 -11.39 7.22
C PHE A 22 -13.88 -10.43 7.82
N ARG A 23 -12.74 -10.25 7.14
CA ARG A 23 -11.67 -9.39 7.61
C ARG A 23 -10.82 -8.93 6.44
N ALA A 24 -10.41 -7.67 6.47
CA ALA A 24 -9.33 -7.17 5.63
C ALA A 24 -8.25 -6.55 6.52
N LYS A 25 -6.99 -6.76 6.15
CA LYS A 25 -5.83 -6.10 6.77
C LYS A 25 -4.87 -5.69 5.68
N GLY A 26 -4.10 -4.64 5.91
CA GLY A 26 -2.98 -4.37 5.03
C GLY A 26 -1.96 -3.42 5.63
N VAL A 27 -0.74 -3.51 5.11
CA VAL A 27 0.35 -2.58 5.38
C VAL A 27 0.66 -1.89 4.08
N LEU A 28 0.44 -0.59 4.05
CA LEU A 28 0.38 0.20 2.84
C LEU A 28 1.47 1.27 2.84
N SER A 29 2.02 1.49 1.65
CA SER A 29 2.83 2.66 1.34
C SER A 29 1.92 3.71 0.71
N ILE A 30 1.42 4.64 1.52
CA ILE A 30 0.60 5.76 1.05
C ILE A 30 1.49 6.84 0.46
N GLN A 31 1.05 7.46 -0.63
CA GLN A 31 1.76 8.59 -1.23
C GLN A 31 1.91 9.71 -0.20
N ASP A 32 3.05 10.39 -0.22
CA ASP A 32 3.37 11.49 0.71
C ASP A 32 3.40 11.13 2.20
N MET A 33 3.30 9.84 2.54
CA MET A 33 3.57 9.31 3.88
C MET A 33 4.91 8.57 3.88
N GLY A 34 5.87 9.10 4.65
CA GLY A 34 7.16 8.43 4.89
C GLY A 34 7.09 7.23 5.85
N ARG A 35 5.90 6.91 6.37
CA ARG A 35 5.65 5.86 7.37
C ARG A 35 4.77 4.75 6.79
N LYS A 36 4.90 3.56 7.38
CA LYS A 36 4.00 2.45 7.10
C LYS A 36 2.61 2.79 7.62
N PHE A 37 1.59 2.53 6.82
CA PHE A 37 0.20 2.67 7.25
C PHE A 37 -0.42 1.29 7.35
N ALA A 38 -0.74 0.84 8.55
CA ALA A 38 -1.50 -0.39 8.74
C ALA A 38 -2.98 -0.06 8.80
N PHE A 39 -3.80 -0.80 8.06
CA PHE A 39 -5.24 -0.75 8.21
C PHE A 39 -5.79 -2.13 8.56
N GLN A 40 -6.93 -2.10 9.25
CA GLN A 40 -7.75 -3.26 9.50
C GLN A 40 -9.22 -2.88 9.30
N ALA A 41 -9.95 -3.74 8.60
CA ALA A 41 -11.38 -3.62 8.45
C ALA A 41 -12.06 -4.92 8.93
N VAL A 42 -13.00 -4.78 9.85
CA VAL A 42 -13.82 -5.88 10.37
C VAL A 42 -15.28 -5.44 10.29
N HIS A 43 -16.09 -6.20 9.56
CA HIS A 43 -17.47 -5.84 9.23
C HIS A 43 -17.60 -4.44 8.63
N SER A 44 -18.02 -3.45 9.40
CA SER A 44 -18.22 -2.05 8.96
C SER A 44 -17.24 -1.07 9.61
N MET A 45 -16.30 -1.57 10.42
CA MET A 45 -15.35 -0.72 11.14
C MET A 45 -14.02 -0.73 10.41
N PHE A 46 -13.66 0.41 9.84
CA PHE A 46 -12.35 0.68 9.27
C PHE A 46 -11.50 1.39 10.33
N GLY A 47 -10.34 0.83 10.65
CA GLY A 47 -9.36 1.42 11.55
C GLY A 47 -7.99 1.41 10.90
N GLY A 48 -7.27 2.52 11.01
CA GLY A 48 -5.92 2.66 10.50
C GLY A 48 -4.97 3.24 11.54
N GLU A 49 -3.74 2.76 11.58
CA GLU A 49 -2.68 3.27 12.43
C GLU A 49 -1.40 3.52 11.62
N ARG A 50 -0.67 4.57 12.01
CA ARG A 50 0.67 4.83 11.49
C ARG A 50 1.64 3.97 12.28
N LEU A 51 2.33 3.09 11.59
CA LEU A 51 3.40 2.28 12.13
C LEU A 51 4.73 3.03 12.00
N ASP A 52 5.82 2.30 12.23
CA ASP A 52 7.18 2.79 12.09
C ASP A 52 7.50 3.30 10.68
N GLU A 53 8.58 4.06 10.61
CA GLU A 53 9.17 4.50 9.35
C GLU A 53 9.66 3.30 8.54
N TRP A 54 9.67 3.46 7.22
CA TRP A 54 10.30 2.48 6.35
C TRP A 54 11.81 2.45 6.63
N GLY A 55 12.39 1.26 6.75
CA GLY A 55 13.84 1.13 6.84
C GLY A 55 14.53 1.73 5.60
N ALA A 56 15.76 2.22 5.75
CA ALA A 56 16.50 2.86 4.65
C ALA A 56 16.71 1.94 3.43
N GLU A 57 16.82 0.63 3.67
CA GLU A 57 16.98 -0.41 2.64
C GLU A 57 15.69 -1.21 2.40
N GLU A 58 14.61 -0.88 3.11
CA GLU A 58 13.36 -1.62 3.03
C GLU A 58 12.58 -1.22 1.77
N LYS A 59 12.22 -2.21 0.95
CA LYS A 59 11.36 -1.96 -0.20
C LYS A 59 9.97 -1.56 0.27
N ARG A 60 9.54 -0.35 -0.11
CA ARG A 60 8.17 0.10 0.10
C ARG A 60 7.21 -0.74 -0.73
N VAL A 61 6.54 -1.67 -0.07
CA VAL A 61 5.55 -2.56 -0.67
C VAL A 61 4.21 -2.36 0.01
N SER A 62 3.13 -2.42 -0.76
CA SER A 62 1.78 -2.42 -0.20
C SER A 62 1.25 -3.83 -0.24
N LEU A 63 0.96 -4.39 0.94
CA LEU A 63 0.40 -5.73 1.10
C LEU A 63 -1.00 -5.61 1.68
N MET A 64 -1.96 -6.31 1.07
CA MET A 64 -3.32 -6.44 1.55
C MET A 64 -3.70 -7.91 1.64
N VAL A 65 -4.43 -8.25 2.69
CA VAL A 65 -4.94 -9.60 2.97
C VAL A 65 -6.44 -9.47 3.19
N PHE A 66 -7.21 -10.16 2.34
CA PHE A 66 -8.66 -10.26 2.44
C PHE A 66 -9.04 -11.69 2.81
N ILE A 67 -9.88 -11.84 3.83
CA ILE A 67 -10.34 -13.12 4.35
C ILE A 67 -11.85 -13.15 4.21
N GLY A 68 -12.36 -14.13 3.47
CA GLY A 68 -13.79 -14.28 3.21
C GLY A 68 -14.14 -15.54 2.45
N ARG A 69 -15.42 -15.68 2.07
CA ARG A 69 -15.94 -16.80 1.29
C ARG A 69 -16.34 -16.35 -0.11
N ASN A 70 -15.90 -17.09 -1.13
CA ASN A 70 -16.23 -16.83 -2.53
C ASN A 70 -15.98 -15.37 -2.98
N LEU A 71 -14.87 -14.77 -2.51
CA LEU A 71 -14.50 -13.41 -2.88
C LEU A 71 -14.00 -13.36 -4.33
N PRO A 72 -14.39 -12.37 -5.13
CA PRO A 72 -13.97 -12.26 -6.53
C PRO A 72 -12.54 -11.75 -6.62
N ARG A 73 -11.60 -12.70 -6.72
CA ARG A 73 -10.17 -12.41 -6.74
C ARG A 73 -9.77 -11.39 -7.82
N GLN A 74 -10.28 -11.55 -9.05
CA GLN A 74 -9.92 -10.67 -10.16
C GLN A 74 -10.35 -9.21 -9.93
N GLU A 75 -11.55 -9.02 -9.38
CA GLU A 75 -12.11 -7.70 -9.10
C GLU A 75 -11.32 -7.01 -7.98
N ILE A 76 -11.04 -7.74 -6.89
CA ILE A 76 -10.21 -7.25 -5.79
C ILE A 76 -8.81 -6.88 -6.29
N GLU A 77 -8.19 -7.73 -7.11
CA GLU A 77 -6.85 -7.49 -7.64
C GLU A 77 -6.83 -6.28 -8.59
N THR A 78 -7.88 -6.10 -9.38
CA THR A 78 -8.01 -4.95 -10.29
C THR A 78 -8.22 -3.66 -9.52
N GLY A 79 -9.18 -3.61 -8.59
CA GLY A 79 -9.43 -2.42 -7.78
C GLY A 79 -8.24 -2.03 -6.90
N ALA A 80 -7.52 -3.01 -6.34
CA ALA A 80 -6.29 -2.75 -5.61
C ALA A 80 -5.19 -2.15 -6.51
N ARG A 81 -5.10 -2.55 -7.78
CA ARG A 81 -4.14 -1.99 -8.75
C ARG A 81 -4.50 -0.56 -9.15
N GLU A 82 -5.77 -0.20 -9.24
CA GLU A 82 -6.21 1.17 -9.56
C GLU A 82 -5.85 2.18 -8.46
N CYS A 83 -5.63 1.69 -7.24
CA CYS A 83 -5.12 2.49 -6.12
C CYS A 83 -3.60 2.77 -6.22
N VAL A 84 -2.89 2.12 -7.14
CA VAL A 84 -1.45 2.32 -7.33
C VAL A 84 -1.22 3.64 -8.04
N VAL A 85 -0.41 4.49 -7.42
CA VAL A 85 0.05 5.74 -8.03
C VAL A 85 1.21 5.38 -8.94
N THR A 86 1.03 5.56 -10.24
CA THR A 86 2.03 5.25 -11.28
C THR A 86 3.20 6.24 -11.28
N GLU A 87 3.04 7.41 -10.66
CA GLU A 87 4.08 8.43 -10.54
C GLU A 87 4.69 8.41 -9.13
N LEU A 88 5.96 8.02 -9.05
CA LEU A 88 6.75 8.19 -7.82
C LEU A 88 6.93 9.69 -7.55
N PRO A 89 6.71 10.17 -6.31
CA PRO A 89 6.97 11.55 -5.96
C PRO A 89 8.43 11.93 -6.28
N GLU A 90 8.66 13.14 -6.79
CA GLU A 90 9.97 13.68 -7.22
C GLU A 90 11.10 13.47 -6.20
N ARG A 91 10.76 13.40 -4.90
CA ARG A 91 11.68 13.10 -3.80
C ARG A 91 12.39 11.76 -3.98
N GLU A 92 11.66 10.71 -4.36
CA GLU A 92 12.24 9.39 -4.62
C GLU A 92 12.93 9.32 -5.99
N LYS A 93 12.50 10.11 -6.97
CA LYS A 93 13.23 10.23 -8.26
C LYS A 93 14.64 10.80 -8.02
N LYS A 94 14.78 11.83 -7.18
CA LYS A 94 16.09 12.40 -6.83
C LYS A 94 16.98 11.41 -6.09
N GLU A 95 16.43 10.64 -5.15
CA GLU A 95 17.20 9.59 -4.47
C GLU A 95 17.57 8.44 -5.41
N ARG A 96 16.65 7.90 -6.21
CA ARG A 96 16.96 6.84 -7.19
C ARG A 96 17.94 7.33 -8.26
N GLN A 97 17.81 8.56 -8.75
CA GLN A 97 18.77 9.16 -9.68
C GLN A 97 20.14 9.35 -9.02
N LYS A 98 20.18 9.80 -7.76
CA LYS A 98 21.42 9.89 -6.98
C LYS A 98 22.10 8.53 -6.79
N TRP A 99 21.34 7.45 -6.59
CA TRP A 99 21.91 6.09 -6.50
C TRP A 99 22.31 5.51 -7.87
N MET A 100 21.54 5.77 -8.93
CA MET A 100 21.80 5.30 -10.30
C MET A 100 23.05 5.93 -10.92
N PHE A 101 23.37 7.18 -10.57
CA PHE A 101 24.55 7.90 -11.08
C PHE A 101 25.66 8.07 -10.03
N GLY A 102 25.43 7.63 -8.78
CA GLY A 102 26.33 7.85 -7.64
C GLY A 102 27.08 6.62 -7.11
N SER A 103 27.16 5.51 -7.86
CA SER A 103 28.01 4.37 -7.49
C SER A 103 29.35 4.45 -8.22
N GLY A 104 30.16 5.41 -7.79
CA GLY A 104 31.54 5.57 -8.23
C GLY A 104 32.43 6.00 -7.08
N HIS A 105 32.33 5.37 -5.91
CA HIS A 105 33.30 5.57 -4.81
C HIS A 105 33.59 4.26 -4.09
N GLY A 106 34.70 3.63 -4.50
CA GLY A 106 35.77 3.23 -3.60
C GLY A 106 35.51 2.04 -2.68
N PHE A 107 35.60 0.83 -3.22
CA PHE A 107 36.08 -0.30 -2.42
C PHE A 107 37.58 -0.06 -2.17
N LYS A 108 37.97 0.23 -0.92
CA LYS A 108 39.36 0.18 -0.48
C LYS A 108 39.46 -0.59 0.85
N ALA A 109 40.28 -1.64 0.75
CA ALA A 109 40.98 -2.43 1.76
C ALA A 109 40.13 -3.19 2.79
#